data_AF-H0BUC5-F1
#
_entry.id   AF-H0BUC5-F1
#
_cell.length_a   1.000
_cell.length_b   1.000
_cell.length_c   1.000
_cell.angle_alpha   90.00
_cell.angle_beta   90.00
_cell.angle_gamma   90.00
#
_symmetry.space_group_name_H-M   'P 1'
#
loop_
_entity.id
_entity.type
_entity.pdbx_description
1 polymer ?
#
loop_
_entity_poly.entity_id
_entity_poly.type
_entity_poly.pdbx_seq_one_letter_code
_entity_poly.pdbx_strand_id
1 'polypeptide(L)'
;MKRIPIQSVAAFGQVVRAVRKAGGVRQDDVAGSVGVSHVYLRDLEHGKETAQMGRALQVLAELGIRMELEIPDEAFERLQSDAVRLAAKKTAFEQQAQQSQELMRAAIKRKSEEEDGNP
;
A
#
# COMPACT_ATOMS: atom_id res chain seq x y z
N MET A 1 10.27 13.51 -17.80
CA MET A 1 9.48 12.26 -17.64
C MET A 1 8.42 12.21 -18.73
N LYS A 2 8.04 11.01 -19.19
CA LYS A 2 6.99 10.80 -20.21
C LYS A 2 5.89 9.93 -19.60
N ARG A 3 4.63 10.16 -20.01
CA ARG A 3 3.47 9.33 -19.64
C ARG A 3 3.05 8.52 -20.86
N ILE A 4 2.72 7.25 -20.66
CA ILE A 4 2.29 6.34 -21.72
C ILE A 4 0.96 5.73 -21.28
N PRO A 5 -0.12 5.86 -22.07
CA PRO A 5 -1.38 5.19 -21.76
C PRO A 5 -1.21 3.67 -21.89
N ILE A 6 -1.70 2.92 -20.90
CA ILE A 6 -1.64 1.47 -20.88
C ILE A 6 -3.04 0.92 -21.17
N GLN A 7 -3.18 0.23 -22.30
CA GLN A 7 -4.46 -0.35 -22.75
C GLN A 7 -4.48 -1.88 -22.73
N SER A 8 -3.36 -2.52 -22.40
CA SER A 8 -3.25 -3.98 -22.30
C SER A 8 -2.12 -4.40 -21.35
N VAL A 9 -2.23 -5.62 -20.83
CA VAL A 9 -1.16 -6.24 -20.02
C VAL A 9 0.14 -6.45 -20.82
N ALA A 10 0.03 -6.69 -22.13
CA ALA A 10 1.19 -6.76 -23.03
C ALA A 10 1.92 -5.42 -23.09
N ALA A 11 1.20 -4.32 -23.30
CA ALA A 11 1.78 -2.99 -23.31
C ALA A 11 2.42 -2.63 -21.95
N PHE A 12 1.75 -3.00 -20.85
CA PHE A 12 2.29 -2.85 -19.50
C PHE A 12 3.64 -3.58 -19.34
N GLY A 13 3.69 -4.87 -19.69
CA GLY A 13 4.91 -5.68 -19.60
C GLY A 13 6.07 -5.14 -20.43
N GLN A 14 5.79 -4.63 -21.64
CA GLN A 14 6.81 -3.99 -22.48
C GLN A 14 7.39 -2.73 -21.85
N VAL A 15 6.56 -1.90 -21.20
CA VAL A 15 7.05 -0.70 -20.48
C VAL A 15 7.97 -1.11 -19.33
N VAL A 16 7.56 -2.07 -18.51
CA VAL A 16 8.38 -2.61 -17.40
C VAL A 16 9.73 -3.11 -17.93
N ARG A 17 9.71 -3.92 -18.99
CA ARG A 17 10.91 -4.45 -19.63
C ARG A 17 11.82 -3.36 -20.18
N ALA A 18 11.25 -2.35 -20.83
CA ALA A 18 12.01 -1.25 -21.41
C ALA A 18 12.73 -0.44 -20.33
N VAL A 19 12.05 -0.12 -19.22
CA VAL A 19 12.66 0.61 -18.10
C VAL A 19 13.77 -0.21 -17.45
N ARG A 20 13.54 -1.50 -17.17
CA ARG A 20 14.58 -2.37 -16.60
C ARG A 20 15.81 -2.44 -17.52
N LYS A 21 15.62 -2.64 -18.82
CA LYS A 21 16.72 -2.70 -19.79
C LYS A 21 17.47 -1.37 -19.90
N ALA A 22 16.76 -0.24 -19.87
CA ALA A 22 17.39 1.08 -19.88
C ALA A 22 18.25 1.32 -18.63
N GLY A 23 17.85 0.75 -17.49
CA GLY A 23 18.64 0.75 -16.25
C GLY A 23 19.76 -0.29 -16.20
N GLY A 24 19.89 -1.17 -17.20
CA GLY A 24 20.94 -2.20 -17.25
C GLY A 24 20.82 -3.31 -16.20
N VAL A 25 19.68 -3.42 -15.50
CA VAL A 25 19.49 -4.38 -14.41
C VAL A 25 19.00 -5.72 -14.96
N ARG A 26 19.46 -6.85 -14.43
CA ARG A 26 18.99 -8.18 -14.85
C ARG A 26 17.63 -8.50 -14.22
N GLN A 27 16.92 -9.44 -14.83
CA GLN A 27 15.66 -9.93 -14.25
C GLN A 27 15.88 -10.55 -12.87
N ASP A 28 16.92 -11.37 -12.70
CA ASP A 28 17.21 -12.05 -11.44
C ASP A 28 17.45 -11.06 -10.29
N ASP A 29 18.12 -9.93 -10.57
CA ASP A 29 18.43 -8.90 -9.57
C ASP A 29 17.14 -8.23 -9.07
N VAL A 30 16.26 -7.80 -9.98
CA VAL A 30 14.96 -7.19 -9.62
C VAL A 30 14.07 -8.20 -8.91
N ALA A 31 14.01 -9.44 -9.41
CA ALA A 31 13.20 -10.49 -8.82
C ALA A 31 13.64 -10.79 -7.38
N GLY A 32 14.96 -10.88 -7.16
CA GLY A 32 15.55 -11.09 -5.84
C GLY A 32 15.28 -9.92 -4.88
N SER A 33 15.44 -8.68 -5.33
CA SER A 33 15.20 -7.47 -4.52
C SER A 33 13.75 -7.37 -4.04
N VAL A 34 12.79 -7.68 -4.92
CA VAL A 34 11.35 -7.59 -4.62
C VAL A 34 10.81 -8.82 -3.88
N GLY A 35 11.54 -9.94 -3.89
CA GLY A 35 11.08 -11.21 -3.33
C GLY A 35 10.07 -11.95 -4.22
N VAL A 36 10.17 -11.79 -5.54
CA VAL A 36 9.36 -12.53 -6.53
C VAL A 36 10.23 -13.55 -7.27
N SER A 37 9.61 -14.56 -7.89
CA SER A 37 10.36 -15.50 -8.70
C SER A 37 10.80 -14.87 -10.03
N HIS A 38 11.95 -15.30 -10.56
CA HIS A 38 12.38 -14.92 -11.91
C HIS A 38 11.31 -15.27 -12.98
N VAL A 39 10.60 -16.39 -12.81
CA VAL A 39 9.48 -16.77 -13.68
C VAL A 39 8.35 -15.73 -13.63
N TYR A 40 8.01 -15.24 -12.44
CA TYR A 40 7.02 -14.18 -12.30
C TYR A 40 7.44 -12.90 -13.03
N LEU A 41 8.69 -12.44 -12.85
CA LEU A 41 9.15 -11.23 -13.51
C LEU A 41 9.19 -11.40 -15.04
N ARG A 42 9.60 -12.58 -15.51
CA ARG A 42 9.51 -12.94 -16.94
C ARG A 42 8.07 -12.87 -17.43
N ASP A 43 7.13 -13.50 -16.74
CA ASP A 43 5.72 -13.51 -17.12
C ASP A 43 5.12 -12.10 -17.14
N LEU A 44 5.49 -11.27 -16.15
CA LEU A 44 5.08 -9.87 -16.07
C LEU A 44 5.59 -9.07 -17.27
N GLU A 45 6.89 -9.19 -17.61
CA GLU A 45 7.49 -8.48 -18.75
C GLU A 45 6.95 -8.92 -20.11
N HIS A 46 6.41 -10.14 -20.20
CA HIS A 46 5.70 -10.62 -21.40
C HIS A 46 4.21 -10.27 -21.38
N GLY A 47 3.71 -9.67 -20.29
CA GLY A 47 2.33 -9.23 -20.17
C GLY A 47 1.35 -10.37 -19.93
N LYS A 48 1.71 -11.38 -19.13
CA LYS A 48 0.79 -12.44 -18.72
C LYS A 48 -0.44 -11.85 -18.05
N GLU A 49 -1.63 -12.14 -18.57
CA GLU A 49 -2.91 -11.62 -18.06
C GLU A 49 -3.15 -11.95 -16.58
N THR A 50 -2.65 -13.10 -16.12
CA THR A 50 -2.80 -13.58 -14.75
C THR A 50 -1.66 -13.14 -13.81
N ALA A 51 -0.81 -12.21 -14.24
CA ALA A 51 0.22 -11.65 -13.36
C ALA A 51 -0.44 -10.92 -12.18
N GLN A 52 -0.09 -11.33 -10.96
CA GLN A 52 -0.66 -10.74 -9.75
C GLN A 52 -0.31 -9.25 -9.63
N MET A 53 -1.33 -8.39 -9.61
CA MET A 53 -1.17 -6.93 -9.59
C MET A 53 -0.35 -6.43 -8.37
N GLY A 54 -0.57 -7.01 -7.18
CA GLY A 54 0.17 -6.59 -5.97
C GLY A 54 1.68 -6.73 -6.12
N ARG A 55 2.14 -7.83 -6.72
CA ARG A 55 3.56 -8.05 -7.03
C ARG A 55 4.05 -7.14 -8.15
N ALA A 56 3.20 -6.85 -9.13
CA ALA A 56 3.54 -5.95 -10.23
C ALA A 56 3.84 -4.55 -9.69
N LEU A 57 3.03 -4.04 -8.76
CA LEU A 57 3.25 -2.75 -8.10
C LEU A 57 4.58 -2.70 -7.33
N GLN A 58 4.98 -3.79 -6.67
CA GLN A 58 6.28 -3.86 -6.01
C GLN A 58 7.44 -3.79 -7.03
N VAL A 59 7.33 -4.50 -8.16
CA VAL A 59 8.30 -4.42 -9.25
C VAL A 59 8.37 -3.01 -9.84
N LEU A 60 7.23 -2.34 -10.04
CA LEU A 60 7.19 -0.95 -10.51
C LEU A 60 7.92 -0.01 -9.55
N ALA A 61 7.69 -0.16 -8.24
CA ALA A 61 8.35 0.64 -7.22
C ALA A 61 9.88 0.44 -7.25
N GLU A 62 10.33 -0.82 -7.33
CA GLU A 62 11.76 -1.16 -7.43
C GLU A 62 12.43 -0.54 -8.66
N LEU A 63 11.72 -0.54 -9.80
CA LEU A 63 12.21 0.06 -11.05
C LEU A 63 12.02 1.58 -11.13
N GLY A 64 11.49 2.22 -10.07
CA GLY A 64 11.22 3.66 -10.04
C GLY A 64 10.10 4.11 -10.98
N ILE A 65 9.19 3.21 -11.37
CA ILE A 65 8.05 3.50 -12.24
C ILE A 65 6.87 3.95 -11.38
N ARG A 66 6.31 5.13 -11.70
CA ARG A 66 5.06 5.60 -11.11
C ARG A 66 3.88 5.16 -11.96
N MET A 67 2.89 4.52 -11.33
CA MET A 67 1.60 4.22 -11.93
C MET A 67 0.60 5.28 -11.47
N GLU A 68 0.00 5.97 -12.44
CA GLU A 68 -1.05 6.98 -12.22
C GLU A 68 -2.32 6.50 -12.91
N LEU A 69 -3.47 6.75 -12.28
CA LEU A 69 -4.78 6.46 -12.86
C LEU A 69 -5.44 7.79 -13.22
N GLU A 70 -5.91 7.89 -14.45
CA GLU A 70 -6.78 8.98 -14.89
C GLU A 70 -8.23 8.54 -14.67
N ILE A 71 -8.96 9.31 -13.86
CA ILE A 71 -10.34 9.02 -13.45
C ILE A 71 -11.21 10.26 -13.64
N PRO A 72 -12.53 10.11 -13.84
CA PRO A 72 -13.45 11.25 -13.88
C PRO A 72 -13.46 12.06 -12.58
N ASP A 73 -13.76 13.36 -12.69
CA ASP A 73 -13.78 14.29 -11.55
C ASP A 73 -14.76 13.83 -10.47
N GLU A 74 -15.93 13.32 -10.84
CA GLU A 74 -16.94 12.84 -9.89
C GLU A 74 -16.41 11.64 -9.07
N ALA A 75 -15.62 10.76 -9.70
CA ALA A 75 -14.99 9.64 -9.01
C ALA A 75 -13.89 10.13 -8.06
N PHE A 76 -13.13 11.16 -8.47
CA PHE A 76 -12.13 11.78 -7.61
C PHE A 76 -12.76 12.44 -6.37
N GLU A 77 -13.83 13.22 -6.53
CA GLU A 77 -14.58 13.83 -5.43
C GLU A 77 -15.13 12.77 -4.45
N ARG A 78 -15.62 11.65 -5.00
CA ARG A 78 -16.10 10.54 -4.20
C ARG A 78 -14.98 9.91 -3.36
N LEU A 79 -13.82 9.65 -3.96
CA LEU A 79 -12.64 9.11 -3.26
C LEU A 79 -12.19 10.03 -2.13
N GLN A 80 -12.15 11.35 -2.34
CA GLN A 80 -11.80 12.31 -1.31
C GLN A 80 -12.79 12.30 -0.15
N SER A 81 -14.09 12.29 -0.48
CA SER A 81 -15.15 12.22 0.53
C SER A 81 -15.09 10.94 1.37
N ASP A 82 -14.83 9.80 0.72
CA ASP A 82 -14.72 8.51 1.40
C ASP A 82 -13.43 8.42 2.24
N ALA A 83 -12.33 9.01 1.78
CA ALA A 83 -11.09 9.11 2.54
C ALA A 83 -11.26 9.94 3.82
N VAL A 84 -11.93 11.10 3.75
CA VAL A 84 -12.24 11.92 4.94
C VAL A 84 -13.11 11.14 5.93
N ARG A 85 -14.13 10.43 5.45
CA ARG A 85 -14.97 9.57 6.30
C ARG A 85 -14.17 8.47 6.97
N LEU A 86 -13.26 7.82 6.24
CA LEU A 86 -12.43 6.74 6.76
C LEU A 86 -11.44 7.26 7.83
N ALA A 87 -10.82 8.42 7.57
CA ALA A 87 -9.94 9.09 8.52
C ALA A 87 -10.67 9.47 9.81
N ALA A 88 -11.85 10.09 9.69
CA ALA A 88 -12.69 10.44 10.84
C ALA A 88 -13.09 9.20 11.68
N LYS A 89 -13.45 8.09 11.01
CA LYS A 89 -13.74 6.81 11.69
C LYS A 89 -12.53 6.25 12.43
N LYS A 90 -11.34 6.30 11.81
CA LYS A 90 -10.10 5.81 12.43
C LYS A 90 -9.74 6.63 13.67
N THR A 91 -9.80 7.96 13.58
CA THR A 91 -9.52 8.85 14.72
C THR A 91 -10.51 8.65 15.86
N ALA A 92 -11.81 8.51 15.57
CA ALA A 92 -12.82 8.24 16.60
C ALA A 92 -12.58 6.89 17.32
N PHE A 93 -12.20 5.85 16.57
CA PHE A 93 -11.85 4.55 17.14
C PHE A 93 -10.61 4.60 18.05
N GLU A 94 -9.56 5.32 17.62
CA GLU A 94 -8.34 5.51 18.41
C GLU A 94 -8.60 6.30 19.71
N GLN A 95 -9.43 7.35 19.64
CA GLN A 95 -9.84 8.13 20.82
C GLN A 95 -10.65 7.30 21.81
N GLN A 96 -11.61 6.49 21.33
CA GLN A 96 -12.37 5.58 22.19
C GLN A 96 -11.47 4.55 22.90
N ALA A 97 -10.49 3.99 22.18
CA ALA A 97 -9.55 3.03 22.75
C ALA A 97 -8.67 3.67 23.84
N GLN A 98 -8.16 4.89 23.60
CA GLN A 98 -7.36 5.64 24.57
C GLN A 98 -8.18 5.99 25.82
N GLN A 99 -9.41 6.48 25.64
CA GLN A 99 -10.28 6.87 26.75
C GLN A 99 -10.67 5.66 27.62
N SER A 100 -10.92 4.50 27.00
CA SER A 100 -11.18 3.25 27.72
C SER A 100 -9.97 2.78 28.53
N GLN A 101 -8.76 2.84 27.95
CA GLN A 101 -7.52 2.49 28.64
C GLN A 101 -7.23 3.42 29.82
N GLU A 102 -7.48 4.72 29.65
CA GLU A 102 -7.24 5.73 30.68
C GLU A 102 -8.21 5.57 31.87
N LEU A 103 -9.49 5.32 31.59
CA LEU A 103 -10.48 5.00 32.63
C LEU A 103 -10.13 3.70 33.37
N MET A 104 -9.68 2.67 32.65
CA MET A 104 -9.27 1.41 33.26
C MET A 104 -8.05 1.59 34.17
N ARG A 105 -7.06 2.38 33.74
CA ARG A 105 -5.88 2.73 34.55
C ARG A 105 -6.26 3.54 35.80
N ALA A 106 -7.17 4.50 35.67
CA ALA A 106 -7.64 5.31 36.80
C ALA A 106 -8.42 4.47 37.82
N ALA A 107 -9.22 3.50 37.37
CA ALA A 107 -9.94 2.58 38.25
C ALA A 107 -8.99 1.67 39.04
N ILE A 108 -7.92 1.17 38.41
CA ILE A 108 -6.89 0.37 39.08
C ILE A 108 -6.19 1.19 40.17
N LYS A 109 -5.83 2.45 39.87
CA LYS A 109 -5.16 3.35 40.83
C LYS A 109 -6.03 3.67 42.05
N ARG A 110 -7.33 3.94 41.86
CA ARG A 110 -8.25 4.17 42.99
C ARG A 110 -8.39 2.94 43.89
N LYS A 111 -8.44 1.75 43.28
CA LYS A 111 -8.56 0.50 44.03
C LYS A 111 -7.33 0.21 44.90
N SER A 112 -6.13 0.55 44.43
CA SER A 112 -4.91 0.49 45.25
C SER A 112 -4.86 1.54 46.37
N GLU A 113 -5.43 2.73 46.16
CA GLU A 113 -5.49 3.79 47.19
C GLU A 113 -6.53 3.47 48.30
N GLU A 114 -7.58 2.71 47.99
CA GLU A 114 -8.56 2.21 48.97
C GLU A 114 -8.04 1.01 49.80
N GLU A 115 -7.13 0.18 49.26
CA GLU A 115 -6.54 -0.97 49.97
C GLU A 115 -5.42 -0.56 50.95
N ASP A 116 -4.68 0.52 50.70
CA ASP A 116 -3.63 1.06 51.60
C ASP A 116 -4.19 1.96 52.74
N GLY A 117 -5.50 2.27 52.71
CA GLY A 117 -6.17 3.22 53.61
C GLY A 117 -6.99 2.61 54.74
N ASN A 118 -6.81 1.32 55.08
CA ASN A 118 -7.49 0.71 56.22
C ASN A 118 -6.56 0.74 57.46
N PRO A 119 -6.93 1.44 58.56
CA PRO A 119 -6.10 1.58 59.76
C PRO A 119 -5.84 0.27 60.50
#